data_AF-A0A932BRA1-F1
#
_entry.id   AF-A0A932BRA1-F1
#
_cell.length_a   1.000
_cell.length_b   1.000
_cell.length_c   1.000
_cell.angle_alpha   90.00
_cell.angle_beta   90.00
_cell.angle_gamma   90.00
#
_symmetry.space_group_name_H-M   'P 1'
#
loop_
_entity.id
_entity.type
_entity.pdbx_description
1 polymer ?
#
loop_
_entity_poly.entity_id
_entity_poly.type
_entity_poly.pdbx_seq_one_letter_code
_entity_poly.pdbx_strand_id
1 'polypeptide(L)'
;MNSTESNKPVVQSGTPTWSERDQFLKVQRWFRVLIAVVVILWLLLIGWVFFVAPIAKAEVSKLETGANLSLVLAPVIVAAAAVERTLETVFNVIEGSWHTLVAYLGRGLRWLKSAEVEVKQARQFLAEASDKYNMEMQSLQIGQTSVSAITDTIRVKMEAANKMMTLAQKRLTDAESNLDAVTSSDSYISAKSAVSIVLGLMLGVVIAAIGQLQMFAMLGIAAVPARFDVFVTGLVIGSGSYPVHSLVGILQQGKDTLDSAKGYFNRLSPAVKTETTTVPPTAPGEPVVVETTTAKTTDEGPHK
;
A
#
# COMPACT_ATOMS: atom_id res chain seq x y z
N MET A 1 56.13 -22.60 42.89
CA MET A 1 55.64 -22.71 41.50
C MET A 1 54.36 -21.91 41.43
N ASN A 2 54.44 -20.67 40.95
CA ASN A 2 53.37 -19.68 41.00
C ASN A 2 52.56 -19.73 39.71
N SER A 3 51.36 -20.29 39.78
CA SER A 3 50.32 -20.14 38.76
C SER A 3 49.59 -18.83 38.99
N THR A 4 50.20 -17.72 38.55
CA THR A 4 49.47 -16.49 38.26
C THR A 4 48.62 -16.71 37.02
N GLU A 5 47.45 -17.32 37.21
CA GLU A 5 46.40 -17.34 36.19
C GLU A 5 45.99 -15.89 35.90
N SER A 6 46.39 -15.46 34.71
CA SER A 6 46.03 -14.19 34.11
C SER A 6 44.51 -14.08 34.00
N ASN A 7 43.89 -13.45 34.99
CA ASN A 7 42.54 -12.94 34.98
C ASN A 7 42.40 -11.94 33.82
N LYS A 8 42.05 -12.43 32.62
CA LYS A 8 41.82 -11.58 31.45
C LYS A 8 40.54 -10.77 31.70
N PRO A 9 40.55 -9.47 31.38
CA PRO A 9 39.47 -8.57 31.73
C PRO A 9 38.15 -9.05 31.13
N VAL A 10 37.13 -9.03 31.98
CA VAL A 10 35.72 -9.03 31.59
C VAL A 10 35.57 -8.12 30.39
N VAL A 11 35.13 -8.67 29.26
CA VAL A 11 34.78 -7.92 28.06
C VAL A 11 33.67 -6.95 28.50
N GLN A 12 34.05 -5.74 28.90
CA GLN A 12 33.12 -4.65 29.13
C GLN A 12 32.35 -4.51 27.83
N SER A 13 31.06 -4.84 27.87
CA SER A 13 30.12 -4.59 26.80
C SER A 13 30.22 -3.11 26.48
N GLY A 14 30.96 -2.78 25.42
CA GLY A 14 31.27 -1.41 25.03
C GLY A 14 29.97 -0.70 24.73
N THR A 15 29.44 0.01 25.74
CA THR A 15 28.35 0.93 25.52
C THR A 15 28.87 1.97 24.54
N PRO A 16 28.19 2.15 23.40
CA PRO A 16 28.71 2.99 22.35
C PRO A 16 28.92 4.42 22.85
N THR A 17 30.10 4.97 22.60
CA THR A 17 30.59 6.24 23.19
C THR A 17 29.99 7.51 22.58
N TRP A 18 29.03 7.41 21.67
CA TRP A 18 28.42 8.60 21.07
C TRP A 18 27.30 9.15 21.95
N SER A 19 27.01 10.45 21.83
CA SER A 19 25.85 11.08 22.50
C SER A 19 24.55 10.73 21.76
N GLU A 20 23.49 10.38 22.49
CA GLU A 20 22.18 10.06 21.88
C GLU A 20 21.50 11.29 21.29
N ARG A 21 21.72 12.45 21.91
CA ARG A 21 21.13 13.73 21.51
C ARG A 21 21.61 14.17 20.12
N ASP A 22 22.90 14.06 19.83
CA ASP A 22 23.44 14.47 18.53
C ASP A 22 22.95 13.57 17.40
N GLN A 23 22.78 12.28 17.68
CA GLN A 23 22.22 11.34 16.73
C GLN A 23 20.75 11.65 16.43
N PHE A 24 19.94 11.88 17.46
CA PHE A 24 18.54 12.27 17.28
C PHE A 24 18.41 13.50 16.38
N LEU A 25 19.20 14.54 16.63
CA LEU A 25 19.21 15.76 15.80
C LEU A 25 19.66 15.50 14.36
N LYS A 26 20.66 14.64 14.17
CA LYS A 26 21.13 14.25 12.82
C LYS A 26 20.03 13.52 12.04
N VAL A 27 19.34 12.59 12.69
CA VAL A 27 18.23 11.83 12.09
C VAL A 27 17.09 12.76 11.72
N GLN A 28 16.71 13.66 12.62
CA GLN A 28 15.66 14.64 12.36
C GLN A 28 16.01 15.55 11.19
N ARG A 29 17.29 15.97 11.06
CA ARG A 29 17.75 16.75 9.91
C ARG A 29 17.65 15.95 8.61
N TRP A 30 18.09 14.70 8.58
CA TRP A 30 17.95 13.84 7.40
C TRP A 30 16.50 13.61 7.00
N PHE A 31 15.62 13.40 7.98
CA PHE A 31 14.19 13.25 7.74
C PHE A 31 13.58 14.51 7.12
N ARG A 32 13.93 15.71 7.61
CA ARG A 32 13.51 16.98 7.00
C ARG A 32 14.02 17.13 5.57
N VAL A 33 15.27 16.74 5.31
CA VAL A 33 15.85 16.75 3.96
C VAL A 33 15.08 15.81 3.04
N LEU A 34 14.76 14.60 3.49
CA LEU A 34 13.97 13.64 2.72
C LEU A 34 12.58 14.19 2.39
N ILE A 35 11.89 14.77 3.38
CA ILE A 35 10.59 15.43 3.14
C ILE A 35 10.73 16.55 2.12
N ALA A 36 11.74 17.41 2.26
CA ALA A 36 11.97 18.52 1.33
C ALA A 36 12.20 18.01 -0.11
N VAL A 37 12.96 16.93 -0.29
CA VAL A 37 13.16 16.28 -1.59
C VAL A 37 11.85 15.78 -2.17
N VAL A 38 11.02 15.08 -1.38
CA VAL A 38 9.71 14.59 -1.83
C VAL A 38 8.79 15.75 -2.24
N VAL A 39 8.76 16.83 -1.46
CA VAL A 39 7.98 18.03 -1.79
C VAL A 39 8.47 18.67 -3.09
N ILE A 40 9.78 18.80 -3.28
CA ILE A 40 10.37 19.34 -4.52
C ILE A 40 9.98 18.46 -5.71
N LEU A 41 10.07 17.13 -5.60
CA LEU A 41 9.65 16.21 -6.65
C LEU A 41 8.16 16.37 -7.00
N TRP A 42 7.30 16.58 -5.99
CA TRP A 42 5.88 16.87 -6.21
C TRP A 42 5.66 18.20 -6.93
N LEU A 43 6.36 19.25 -6.53
CA LEU A 43 6.26 20.55 -7.20
C LEU A 43 6.72 20.47 -8.65
N LEU A 44 7.80 19.72 -8.93
CA LEU A 44 8.27 19.46 -10.29
C LEU A 44 7.26 18.66 -11.10
N LEU A 45 6.64 17.64 -10.51
CA LEU A 45 5.61 16.83 -11.17
C LEU A 45 4.37 17.67 -11.51
N ILE A 46 3.87 18.46 -10.55
CA ILE A 46 2.75 19.38 -10.75
C ILE A 46 3.11 20.40 -11.83
N GLY A 47 4.29 21.02 -11.75
CA GLY A 47 4.76 21.96 -12.76
C GLY A 47 4.84 21.32 -14.16
N TRP A 48 5.34 20.09 -14.24
CA TRP A 48 5.40 19.35 -15.49
C TRP A 48 4.00 19.11 -16.08
N VAL A 49 3.03 18.63 -15.30
CA VAL A 49 1.65 18.40 -15.77
C VAL A 49 0.99 19.71 -16.24
N PHE A 50 1.10 20.77 -15.43
CA PHE A 50 0.36 22.01 -15.69
C PHE A 50 0.99 22.90 -16.77
N PHE A 51 2.30 22.83 -17.00
CA PHE A 51 2.99 23.74 -17.91
C PHE A 51 3.68 23.06 -19.09
N VAL A 52 4.17 21.82 -18.94
CA VAL A 52 5.06 21.18 -19.91
C VAL A 52 4.39 20.04 -20.67
N ALA A 53 3.60 19.21 -20.00
CA ALA A 53 3.02 18.01 -20.59
C ALA A 53 2.08 18.35 -21.78
N PRO A 54 2.19 17.62 -22.91
CA PRO A 54 1.37 17.84 -24.10
C PRO A 54 -0.03 17.22 -23.92
N ILE A 55 -0.83 17.80 -23.03
CA ILE A 55 -2.19 17.33 -22.72
C ILE A 55 -3.16 17.93 -23.74
N ALA A 56 -3.64 17.09 -24.65
CA ALA A 56 -4.72 17.44 -25.55
C ALA A 56 -6.07 17.42 -24.80
N LYS A 57 -7.01 18.28 -25.22
CA LYS A 57 -8.38 18.23 -24.70
C LYS A 57 -9.07 16.99 -25.29
N ALA A 58 -9.48 16.05 -24.45
CA ALA A 58 -10.20 14.87 -24.90
C ALA A 58 -11.59 15.24 -25.42
N GLU A 59 -12.09 14.48 -26.39
CA GLU A 59 -13.47 14.61 -26.84
C GLU A 59 -14.41 14.16 -25.73
N VAL A 60 -15.40 14.99 -25.46
CA VAL A 60 -16.38 14.74 -24.40
C VAL A 60 -17.34 13.67 -24.91
N SER A 61 -17.25 12.46 -24.36
CA SER A 61 -18.19 11.40 -24.68
C SER A 61 -19.56 11.75 -24.12
N LYS A 62 -20.56 11.92 -24.99
CA LYS A 62 -21.95 12.06 -24.54
C LYS A 62 -22.37 10.71 -23.98
N LEU A 63 -22.50 10.63 -22.65
CA LEU A 63 -23.02 9.44 -22.00
C LEU A 63 -24.46 9.21 -22.48
N GLU A 64 -24.70 8.05 -23.10
CA GLU A 64 -26.06 7.62 -23.41
C GLU A 64 -26.85 7.43 -22.10
N THR A 65 -28.13 7.81 -22.11
CA THR A 65 -29.00 7.62 -20.95
C THR A 65 -29.05 6.13 -20.60
N GLY A 66 -28.57 5.78 -19.40
CA GLY A 66 -28.48 4.39 -18.97
C GLY A 66 -27.09 3.75 -19.11
N ALA A 67 -26.10 4.45 -19.68
CA ALA A 67 -24.74 3.93 -19.82
C ALA A 67 -24.16 3.41 -18.48
N ASN A 68 -23.44 2.29 -18.57
CA ASN A 68 -22.77 1.69 -17.43
C ASN A 68 -21.47 2.43 -17.14
N LEU A 69 -21.44 3.18 -16.02
CA LEU A 69 -20.29 3.98 -15.61
C LEU A 69 -19.02 3.14 -15.44
N SER A 70 -19.14 1.87 -15.04
CA SER A 70 -17.99 0.98 -14.90
C SER A 70 -17.31 0.70 -16.24
N LEU A 71 -18.07 0.68 -17.33
CA LEU A 71 -17.54 0.45 -18.68
C LEU A 71 -16.86 1.71 -19.23
N VAL A 72 -17.44 2.88 -18.95
CA VAL A 72 -16.85 4.18 -19.30
C VAL A 72 -15.56 4.44 -18.54
N LEU A 73 -15.53 4.10 -17.25
CA LEU A 73 -14.35 4.26 -16.38
C LEU A 73 -13.39 3.07 -16.44
N ALA A 74 -13.64 2.07 -17.29
CA ALA A 74 -12.81 0.87 -17.39
C ALA A 74 -11.32 1.20 -17.61
N PRO A 75 -10.92 2.15 -18.47
CA PRO A 75 -9.50 2.52 -18.62
C PRO A 75 -8.87 3.04 -17.33
N VAL A 76 -9.62 3.82 -16.53
CA VAL A 76 -9.16 4.37 -15.24
C VAL A 76 -9.00 3.25 -14.21
N ILE A 77 -9.97 2.33 -14.16
CA ILE A 77 -9.94 1.19 -13.23
C ILE A 77 -8.77 0.26 -13.55
N VAL A 78 -8.56 -0.05 -14.84
CA VAL A 78 -7.42 -0.88 -15.29
C VAL A 78 -6.10 -0.19 -14.96
N ALA A 79 -5.98 1.12 -15.19
CA ALA A 79 -4.79 1.87 -14.83
C ALA A 79 -4.53 1.86 -13.32
N ALA A 80 -5.57 2.03 -12.48
CA ALA A 80 -5.45 1.98 -11.03
C ALA A 80 -4.98 0.60 -10.53
N ALA A 81 -5.56 -0.48 -11.07
CA ALA A 81 -5.14 -1.85 -10.77
C ALA A 81 -3.69 -2.12 -11.19
N ALA A 82 -3.27 -1.61 -12.35
CA ALA A 82 -1.90 -1.72 -12.82
C ALA A 82 -0.90 -0.97 -11.91
N VAL A 83 -1.27 0.23 -11.44
CA VAL A 83 -0.48 0.98 -10.46
C VAL A 83 -0.36 0.20 -9.16
N GLU A 84 -1.46 -0.30 -8.62
CA GLU A 84 -1.46 -1.10 -7.40
C GLU A 84 -0.52 -2.31 -7.52
N ARG A 85 -0.63 -3.07 -8.62
CA ARG A 85 0.22 -4.25 -8.84
C ARG A 85 1.69 -3.88 -9.05
N THR A 86 1.96 -2.76 -9.71
CA THR A 86 3.32 -2.25 -9.91
C THR A 86 3.93 -1.83 -8.58
N LEU A 87 3.19 -1.09 -7.75
CA LEU A 87 3.65 -0.69 -6.42
C LEU A 87 3.87 -1.91 -5.53
N GLU A 88 2.96 -2.88 -5.52
CA GLU A 88 3.15 -4.12 -4.78
C GLU A 88 4.44 -4.84 -5.21
N THR A 89 4.68 -4.95 -6.53
CA THR A 89 5.89 -5.58 -7.07
C THR A 89 7.15 -4.80 -6.67
N VAL A 90 7.13 -3.48 -6.84
CA VAL A 90 8.23 -2.59 -6.47
C VAL A 90 8.46 -2.65 -4.96
N PHE A 91 7.43 -2.65 -4.13
CA PHE A 91 7.55 -2.79 -2.69
C PHE A 91 8.06 -4.16 -2.28
N ASN A 92 7.69 -5.24 -2.96
CA ASN A 92 8.24 -6.57 -2.68
C ASN A 92 9.73 -6.65 -3.03
N VAL A 93 10.14 -6.05 -4.16
CA VAL A 93 11.56 -5.95 -4.57
C VAL A 93 12.33 -5.02 -3.62
N ILE A 94 11.72 -3.89 -3.29
CA ILE A 94 12.27 -2.93 -2.34
C ILE A 94 12.31 -3.58 -0.98
N GLU A 95 11.36 -4.35 -0.48
CA GLU A 95 11.39 -4.96 0.85
C GLU A 95 12.62 -5.83 1.04
N GLY A 96 12.98 -6.64 0.04
CA GLY A 96 14.25 -7.36 0.01
C GLY A 96 15.48 -6.42 0.03
N SER A 97 15.41 -5.31 -0.70
CA SER A 97 16.47 -4.29 -0.75
C SER A 97 16.44 -3.31 0.43
N TRP A 98 15.33 -3.21 1.15
CA TRP A 98 14.97 -2.18 2.13
C TRP A 98 15.49 -2.61 3.47
N HIS A 99 15.53 -3.91 3.77
CA HIS A 99 16.37 -4.40 4.87
C HIS A 99 17.82 -3.94 4.70
N THR A 100 18.35 -3.94 3.47
CA THR A 100 19.71 -3.45 3.17
C THR A 100 19.79 -1.91 3.18
N LEU A 101 18.80 -1.22 2.59
CA LEU A 101 18.75 0.25 2.50
C LEU A 101 18.48 0.90 3.86
N VAL A 102 17.64 0.29 4.71
CA VAL A 102 17.42 0.64 6.12
C VAL A 102 18.67 0.37 6.92
N ALA A 103 19.41 -0.72 6.66
CA ALA A 103 20.71 -0.93 7.28
C ALA A 103 21.73 0.18 6.87
N TYR A 104 21.62 0.73 5.65
CA TYR A 104 22.49 1.78 5.12
C TYR A 104 22.09 3.23 5.51
N LEU A 105 20.81 3.59 5.40
CA LEU A 105 20.23 4.86 5.85
C LEU A 105 20.06 4.90 7.38
N GLY A 106 20.18 3.74 8.03
CA GLY A 106 20.14 3.48 9.46
C GLY A 106 21.31 4.01 10.27
N ARG A 107 21.72 5.26 10.05
CA ARG A 107 22.22 6.07 11.20
C ARG A 107 21.07 6.52 12.11
N GLY A 108 19.80 6.38 11.67
CA GLY A 108 18.60 6.64 12.48
C GLY A 108 17.82 5.42 12.96
N LEU A 109 18.02 4.26 12.34
CA LEU A 109 17.47 2.96 12.78
C LEU A 109 18.55 2.16 13.51
N ARG A 110 19.25 2.85 14.42
CA ARG A 110 20.40 2.34 15.17
C ARG A 110 20.08 1.05 15.93
N TRP A 111 18.82 0.90 16.33
CA TRP A 111 18.30 -0.24 17.04
C TRP A 111 18.09 -1.45 16.10
N LEU A 112 17.73 -1.24 14.83
CA LEU A 112 17.55 -2.30 13.82
C LEU A 112 18.92 -2.80 13.33
N LYS A 113 19.88 -1.89 13.16
CA LYS A 113 21.29 -2.24 12.95
C LYS A 113 21.91 -2.88 14.18
N SER A 114 21.54 -2.47 15.39
CA SER A 114 21.96 -3.14 16.63
C SER A 114 21.46 -4.57 16.65
N ALA A 115 20.18 -4.80 16.35
CA ALA A 115 19.61 -6.14 16.25
C ALA A 115 20.29 -6.98 15.15
N GLU A 116 20.53 -6.42 13.95
CA GLU A 116 21.23 -7.12 12.86
C GLU A 116 22.70 -7.45 13.22
N VAL A 117 23.40 -6.51 13.85
CA VAL A 117 24.78 -6.70 14.32
C VAL A 117 24.80 -7.72 15.45
N GLU A 118 23.82 -7.72 16.35
CA GLU A 118 23.67 -8.69 17.42
C GLU A 118 23.39 -10.09 16.87
N VAL A 119 22.54 -10.23 15.84
CA VAL A 119 22.33 -11.49 15.10
C VAL A 119 23.63 -11.95 14.43
N LYS A 120 24.34 -11.05 13.73
CA LYS A 120 25.62 -11.39 13.06
C LYS A 120 26.68 -11.80 14.07
N GLN A 121 26.81 -11.09 15.19
CA GLN A 121 27.73 -11.41 16.28
C GLN A 121 27.34 -12.71 16.98
N ALA A 122 26.05 -12.99 17.19
CA ALA A 122 25.57 -14.25 17.74
C ALA A 122 25.89 -15.43 16.81
N ARG A 123 25.72 -15.26 15.49
CA ARG A 123 26.10 -16.27 14.48
C ARG A 123 27.60 -16.48 14.41
N GLN A 124 28.40 -15.41 14.45
CA GLN A 124 29.86 -15.50 14.50
C GLN A 124 30.34 -16.19 15.77
N PHE A 125 29.76 -15.83 16.93
CA PHE A 125 30.06 -16.47 18.20
C PHE A 125 29.70 -17.96 18.21
N LEU A 126 28.57 -18.35 17.61
CA LEU A 126 28.21 -19.77 17.41
C LEU A 126 29.25 -20.51 16.55
N ALA A 127 29.68 -19.90 15.44
CA ALA A 127 30.70 -20.47 14.57
C ALA A 127 32.04 -20.64 15.29
N GLU A 128 32.53 -19.59 15.97
CA GLU A 128 33.77 -19.61 16.74
C GLU A 128 33.71 -20.63 17.90
N ALA A 129 32.57 -20.72 18.60
CA ALA A 129 32.37 -21.70 19.65
C ALA A 129 32.41 -23.13 19.10
N SER A 130 31.82 -23.38 17.91
CA SER A 130 31.86 -24.67 17.24
C SER A 130 33.28 -25.03 16.77
N ASP A 131 34.01 -24.10 16.18
CA ASP A 131 35.39 -24.32 15.72
C ASP A 131 36.33 -24.61 16.88
N LYS A 132 36.22 -23.84 17.97
CA LYS A 132 37.00 -24.07 19.19
C LYS A 132 36.72 -25.45 19.79
N TYR A 133 35.45 -25.86 19.81
CA TYR A 133 35.06 -27.19 20.27
C TYR A 133 35.67 -28.30 19.40
N ASN A 134 35.62 -28.16 18.07
CA ASN A 134 36.20 -29.13 17.14
C ASN A 134 37.72 -29.26 17.32
N MET A 135 38.44 -28.14 17.49
CA MET A 135 39.89 -28.15 17.75
C MET A 135 40.23 -28.81 19.08
N GLU A 136 39.47 -28.52 20.15
CA GLU A 136 39.67 -29.16 21.45
C GLU A 136 39.43 -30.68 21.37
N MET A 137 38.37 -31.12 20.69
CA MET A 137 38.09 -32.55 20.46
C MET A 137 39.20 -33.25 19.66
N GLN A 138 39.74 -32.60 18.63
CA GLN A 138 40.84 -33.14 17.83
C GLN A 138 42.14 -33.22 18.64
N SER A 139 42.42 -32.23 19.50
CA SER A 139 43.60 -32.23 20.36
C SER A 139 43.57 -33.34 21.43
N LEU A 140 42.37 -33.69 21.92
CA LEU A 140 42.17 -34.77 22.89
C LEU A 140 42.41 -36.15 22.28
N GLN A 141 42.22 -36.34 20.97
CA GLN A 141 42.51 -37.61 20.28
C GLN A 141 44.01 -37.88 20.12
N ILE A 142 44.86 -36.85 20.14
CA ILE A 142 46.30 -36.95 19.82
C ILE A 142 47.16 -37.15 21.09
N GLY A 143 46.60 -36.92 22.30
CA GLY A 143 47.40 -36.65 23.50
C GLY A 143 47.59 -37.73 24.58
N GLN A 144 46.60 -38.56 24.96
CA GLN A 144 46.73 -39.32 26.23
C GLN A 144 45.97 -40.66 26.31
N THR A 145 46.56 -41.56 27.12
CA THR A 145 46.44 -43.02 27.10
C THR A 145 45.74 -43.61 28.35
N SER A 146 44.97 -42.83 29.11
CA SER A 146 44.19 -43.35 30.25
C SER A 146 42.71 -42.94 30.16
N VAL A 147 41.86 -43.92 29.85
CA VAL A 147 40.42 -43.78 29.54
C VAL A 147 39.62 -43.06 30.64
N SER A 148 40.00 -43.18 31.91
CA SER A 148 39.23 -42.63 33.04
C SER A 148 39.35 -41.10 33.19
N ALA A 149 40.56 -40.54 33.19
CA ALA A 149 40.77 -39.09 33.33
C ALA A 149 40.24 -38.29 32.12
N ILE A 150 40.20 -38.93 30.95
CA ILE A 150 39.61 -38.38 29.73
C ILE A 150 38.09 -38.23 29.88
N THR A 151 37.42 -39.14 30.58
CA THR A 151 35.95 -39.14 30.68
C THR A 151 35.43 -37.94 31.49
N ASP A 152 36.06 -37.63 32.63
CA ASP A 152 35.60 -36.51 33.49
C ASP A 152 35.87 -35.14 32.86
N THR A 153 37.05 -34.96 32.25
CA THR A 153 37.42 -33.70 31.59
C THR A 153 36.58 -33.44 30.34
N ILE A 154 36.28 -34.46 29.55
CA ILE A 154 35.35 -34.36 28.42
C ILE A 154 33.95 -34.00 28.91
N ARG A 155 33.45 -34.61 29.99
CA ARG A 155 32.10 -34.34 30.50
C ARG A 155 31.93 -32.88 30.92
N VAL A 156 32.89 -32.33 31.67
CA VAL A 156 32.86 -30.92 32.11
C VAL A 156 32.95 -29.95 30.92
N LYS A 157 33.83 -30.23 29.95
CA LYS A 157 33.96 -29.41 28.74
C LYS A 157 32.72 -29.46 27.86
N MET A 158 32.12 -30.64 27.69
CA MET A 158 30.88 -30.84 26.94
C MET A 158 29.71 -30.10 27.61
N GLU A 159 29.62 -30.12 28.94
CA GLU A 159 28.62 -29.34 29.68
C GLU A 159 28.81 -27.82 29.47
N ALA A 160 30.06 -27.33 29.51
CA ALA A 160 30.36 -25.92 29.25
C ALA A 160 30.05 -25.51 27.79
N ALA A 161 30.38 -26.36 26.82
CA ALA A 161 30.05 -26.15 25.41
C ALA A 161 28.53 -26.12 25.18
N ASN A 162 27.80 -27.06 25.77
CA ASN A 162 26.33 -27.09 25.71
C ASN A 162 25.70 -25.82 26.32
N LYS A 163 26.26 -25.30 27.42
CA LYS A 163 25.82 -24.03 28.03
C LYS A 163 26.08 -22.84 27.09
N MET A 164 27.26 -22.78 26.45
CA MET A 164 27.60 -21.71 25.50
C MET A 164 26.72 -21.75 24.25
N MET A 165 26.47 -22.94 23.69
CA MET A 165 25.57 -23.12 22.54
C MET A 165 24.15 -22.71 22.89
N THR A 166 23.64 -23.12 24.06
CA THR A 166 22.31 -22.71 24.56
C THR A 166 22.21 -21.19 24.72
N LEU A 167 23.23 -20.55 25.30
CA LEU A 167 23.26 -19.09 25.48
C LEU A 167 23.28 -18.36 24.13
N ALA A 168 24.05 -18.86 23.17
CA ALA A 168 24.17 -18.25 21.86
C ALA A 168 22.90 -18.44 21.02
N GLN A 169 22.27 -19.62 21.10
CA GLN A 169 20.96 -19.87 20.50
C GLN A 169 19.90 -18.93 21.09
N LYS A 170 19.89 -18.78 22.42
CA LYS A 170 18.99 -17.84 23.10
C LYS A 170 19.20 -16.39 22.61
N ARG A 171 20.46 -15.92 22.54
CA ARG A 171 20.76 -14.57 22.02
C ARG A 171 20.31 -14.38 20.57
N LEU A 172 20.50 -15.39 19.73
CA LEU A 172 20.04 -15.35 18.35
C LEU A 172 18.51 -15.23 18.29
N THR A 173 17.79 -16.07 19.06
CA THR A 173 16.33 -16.03 19.15
C THR A 173 15.82 -14.70 19.69
N ASP A 174 16.46 -14.15 20.73
CA ASP A 174 16.11 -12.84 21.31
C ASP A 174 16.32 -11.72 20.27
N ALA A 175 17.42 -11.77 19.51
CA ALA A 175 17.72 -10.78 18.48
C ALA A 175 16.78 -10.88 17.26
N GLU A 176 16.41 -12.10 16.85
CA GLU A 176 15.40 -12.35 15.80
C GLU A 176 14.01 -11.87 16.25
N SER A 177 13.60 -12.16 17.48
CA SER A 177 12.34 -11.67 18.05
C SER A 177 12.30 -10.15 18.14
N ASN A 178 13.42 -9.52 18.53
CA ASN A 178 13.53 -8.07 18.56
C ASN A 178 13.44 -7.46 17.16
N LEU A 179 13.98 -8.13 16.13
CA LEU A 179 13.85 -7.70 14.73
C LEU A 179 12.42 -7.85 14.22
N ASP A 180 11.72 -8.92 14.61
CA ASP A 180 10.33 -9.16 14.20
C ASP A 180 9.34 -8.18 14.85
N ALA A 181 9.51 -7.88 16.15
CA ALA A 181 8.68 -6.90 16.88
C ALA A 181 8.72 -5.49 16.28
N VAL A 182 9.69 -5.27 15.42
CA VAL A 182 10.18 -3.99 14.94
C VAL A 182 9.69 -3.72 13.53
N THR A 183 9.79 -4.75 12.69
CA THR A 183 9.25 -4.77 11.33
C THR A 183 7.72 -4.87 11.39
N SER A 184 7.19 -5.40 12.49
CA SER A 184 5.75 -5.40 12.79
C SER A 184 5.25 -4.18 13.57
N SER A 185 6.12 -3.23 13.92
CA SER A 185 5.69 -2.05 14.67
C SER A 185 4.74 -1.16 13.85
N ASP A 186 3.69 -0.62 14.49
CA ASP A 186 2.71 0.26 13.85
C ASP A 186 3.36 1.46 13.15
N SER A 187 4.45 1.97 13.71
CA SER A 187 5.22 3.08 13.12
C SER A 187 5.90 2.69 11.82
N TYR A 188 6.42 1.47 11.71
CA TYR A 188 7.02 0.97 10.47
C TYR A 188 5.95 0.73 9.40
N ILE A 189 4.84 0.06 9.78
CA ILE A 189 3.73 -0.23 8.87
C ILE A 189 3.10 1.07 8.35
N SER A 190 2.86 2.04 9.21
CA SER A 190 2.31 3.35 8.82
C SER A 190 3.29 4.15 7.95
N ALA A 191 4.59 4.12 8.23
CA ALA A 191 5.59 4.78 7.38
C ALA A 191 5.67 4.14 5.98
N LYS A 192 5.69 2.81 5.90
CA LYS A 192 5.65 2.06 4.61
C LYS A 192 4.39 2.41 3.83
N SER A 193 3.24 2.43 4.50
CA SER A 193 1.96 2.81 3.91
C SER A 193 1.97 4.25 3.39
N ALA A 194 2.44 5.21 4.18
CA ALA A 194 2.53 6.61 3.77
C ALA A 194 3.42 6.80 2.54
N VAL A 195 4.59 6.14 2.51
CA VAL A 195 5.48 6.18 1.34
C VAL A 195 4.81 5.56 0.12
N SER A 196 4.11 4.43 0.29
CA SER A 196 3.34 3.79 -0.79
C SER A 196 2.28 4.69 -1.37
N ILE A 197 1.50 5.37 -0.52
CA ILE A 197 0.47 6.32 -0.94
C ILE A 197 1.11 7.46 -1.74
N VAL A 198 2.17 8.08 -1.23
CA VAL A 198 2.83 9.21 -1.91
C VAL A 198 3.39 8.80 -3.27
N LEU A 199 4.07 7.65 -3.36
CA LEU A 199 4.61 7.15 -4.62
C LEU A 199 3.51 6.73 -5.60
N GLY A 200 2.44 6.09 -5.11
CA GLY A 200 1.30 5.71 -5.91
C GLY A 200 0.60 6.92 -6.52
N LEU A 201 0.36 7.96 -5.72
CA LEU A 201 -0.19 9.23 -6.20
C LEU A 201 0.68 9.86 -7.28
N MET A 202 2.02 9.87 -7.13
CA MET A 202 2.92 10.38 -8.17
C MET A 202 2.84 9.55 -9.45
N LEU A 203 2.89 8.22 -9.32
CA LEU A 203 2.85 7.30 -10.46
C LEU A 203 1.52 7.38 -11.21
N GLY A 204 0.40 7.48 -10.49
CA GLY A 204 -0.92 7.65 -11.07
C GLY A 204 -1.03 8.94 -11.89
N VAL A 205 -0.49 10.06 -11.38
CA VAL A 205 -0.43 11.33 -12.13
C VAL A 205 0.41 11.22 -13.40
N VAL A 206 1.55 10.54 -13.35
CA VAL A 206 2.38 10.30 -14.54
C VAL A 206 1.63 9.45 -15.58
N ILE A 207 0.99 8.36 -15.15
CA ILE A 207 0.25 7.45 -16.04
C ILE A 207 -0.96 8.15 -16.67
N ALA A 208 -1.72 8.92 -15.89
CA ALA A 208 -2.84 9.69 -16.41
C ALA A 208 -2.38 10.72 -17.46
N ALA A 209 -1.25 11.40 -17.21
CA ALA A 209 -0.71 12.38 -18.14
C ALA A 209 -0.22 11.74 -19.45
N ILE A 210 0.51 10.62 -19.36
CA ILE A 210 1.01 9.89 -20.55
C ILE A 210 -0.15 9.27 -21.33
N GLY A 211 -1.11 8.67 -20.63
CA GLY A 211 -2.30 8.06 -21.23
C GLY A 211 -3.40 9.06 -21.63
N GLN A 212 -3.19 10.36 -21.40
CA GLN A 212 -4.17 11.44 -21.58
C GLN A 212 -5.54 11.13 -20.96
N LEU A 213 -5.56 10.41 -19.84
CA LEU A 213 -6.77 9.95 -19.18
C LEU A 213 -7.48 11.14 -18.52
N GLN A 214 -8.70 11.43 -18.97
CA GLN A 214 -9.53 12.55 -18.54
C GLN A 214 -10.89 12.01 -18.05
N MET A 215 -10.96 11.69 -16.76
CA MET A 215 -12.12 11.09 -16.12
C MET A 215 -13.37 11.94 -16.28
N PHE A 216 -13.28 13.27 -16.12
CA PHE A 216 -14.44 14.14 -16.30
C PHE A 216 -14.89 14.22 -17.75
N ALA A 217 -13.96 14.26 -18.71
CA ALA A 217 -14.29 14.19 -20.13
C ALA A 217 -14.99 12.86 -20.50
N MET A 218 -14.52 11.73 -19.96
CA MET A 218 -15.16 10.42 -20.12
C MET A 218 -16.57 10.39 -19.51
N LEU A 219 -16.79 11.11 -18.41
CA LEU A 219 -18.10 11.28 -17.80
C LEU A 219 -19.00 12.32 -18.49
N GLY A 220 -18.59 12.87 -19.63
CA GLY A 220 -19.37 13.86 -20.36
C GLY A 220 -19.33 15.28 -19.77
N ILE A 221 -18.46 15.55 -18.79
CA ILE A 221 -18.35 16.84 -18.09
C ILE A 221 -17.30 17.71 -18.81
N ALA A 222 -17.77 18.59 -19.69
CA ALA A 222 -16.91 19.48 -20.49
C ALA A 222 -16.35 20.70 -19.74
N ALA A 223 -16.84 20.97 -18.52
CA ALA A 223 -16.55 22.19 -17.78
C ALA A 223 -15.13 22.21 -17.14
N VAL A 224 -14.49 21.05 -17.04
CA VAL A 224 -13.20 20.91 -16.36
C VAL A 224 -12.04 21.11 -17.36
N PRO A 225 -11.05 21.97 -17.07
CA PRO A 225 -9.86 22.10 -17.91
C PRO A 225 -9.09 20.78 -18.02
N ALA A 226 -8.67 20.40 -19.22
CA ALA A 226 -8.05 19.09 -19.50
C ALA A 226 -6.85 18.76 -18.60
N ARG A 227 -5.98 19.74 -18.33
CA ARG A 227 -4.82 19.55 -17.43
C ARG A 227 -5.23 19.24 -16.00
N PHE A 228 -6.28 19.89 -15.51
CA PHE A 228 -6.82 19.64 -14.18
C PHE A 228 -7.52 18.29 -14.10
N ASP A 229 -8.29 17.92 -15.14
CA ASP A 229 -8.93 16.62 -15.25
C ASP A 229 -7.90 15.48 -15.21
N VAL A 230 -6.84 15.56 -16.02
CA VAL A 230 -5.72 14.61 -16.02
C VAL A 230 -5.07 14.51 -14.64
N PHE A 231 -4.81 15.64 -13.98
CA PHE A 231 -4.20 15.65 -12.65
C PHE A 231 -5.07 14.93 -11.61
N VAL A 232 -6.37 15.26 -11.55
CA VAL A 232 -7.33 14.62 -10.63
C VAL A 232 -7.49 13.15 -10.96
N THR A 233 -7.61 12.80 -12.24
CA THR A 233 -7.67 11.40 -12.71
C THR A 233 -6.45 10.63 -12.25
N GLY A 234 -5.27 11.24 -12.34
CA GLY A 234 -4.02 10.67 -11.87
C GLY A 234 -3.95 10.46 -10.36
N LEU A 235 -4.45 11.40 -9.56
CA LEU A 235 -4.55 11.23 -8.11
C LEU A 235 -5.52 10.09 -7.76
N VAL A 236 -6.65 9.99 -8.46
CA VAL A 236 -7.63 8.91 -8.28
C VAL A 236 -6.98 7.55 -8.60
N ILE A 237 -6.31 7.42 -9.76
CA ILE A 237 -5.56 6.21 -10.14
C ILE A 237 -4.49 5.87 -9.09
N GLY A 238 -3.72 6.88 -8.66
CA GLY A 238 -2.60 6.68 -7.76
C GLY A 238 -2.97 6.37 -6.31
N SER A 239 -4.21 6.70 -5.91
CA SER A 239 -4.75 6.37 -4.59
C SER A 239 -5.11 4.88 -4.42
N GLY A 240 -5.05 4.10 -5.51
CA GLY A 240 -5.31 2.65 -5.54
C GLY A 240 -6.76 2.30 -5.86
N SER A 241 -7.07 1.00 -5.85
CA SER A 241 -8.42 0.50 -6.18
C SER A 241 -9.50 0.85 -5.15
N TYR A 242 -9.13 1.05 -3.88
CA TYR A 242 -10.08 1.27 -2.80
C TYR A 242 -10.87 2.60 -2.94
N PRO A 243 -10.23 3.76 -3.17
CA PRO A 243 -10.96 5.00 -3.42
C PRO A 243 -11.75 4.98 -4.73
N VAL A 244 -11.23 4.30 -5.77
CA VAL A 244 -11.93 4.14 -7.06
C VAL A 244 -13.23 3.35 -6.87
N HIS A 245 -13.21 2.27 -6.08
CA HIS A 245 -14.42 1.49 -5.79
C HIS A 245 -15.46 2.31 -5.01
N SER A 246 -15.02 3.13 -4.05
CA SER A 246 -15.91 4.04 -3.31
C SER A 246 -16.52 5.10 -4.23
N LEU A 247 -15.72 5.70 -5.13
CA LEU A 247 -16.20 6.65 -6.13
C LEU A 247 -17.25 6.04 -7.05
N VAL A 248 -17.01 4.82 -7.57
CA VAL A 248 -17.97 4.11 -8.40
C VAL A 248 -19.27 3.86 -7.62
N GLY A 249 -19.18 3.43 -6.37
CA GLY A 249 -20.36 3.23 -5.52
C GLY A 249 -21.17 4.51 -5.27
N ILE A 250 -20.49 5.63 -4.97
CA ILE A 250 -21.15 6.93 -4.76
C ILE A 250 -21.81 7.42 -6.05
N LEU A 251 -21.15 7.26 -7.21
CA LEU A 251 -21.70 7.66 -8.50
C LEU A 251 -22.92 6.79 -8.90
N GLN A 252 -22.88 5.49 -8.58
CA GLN A 252 -24.02 4.60 -8.76
C GLN A 252 -25.20 5.00 -7.85
N GLN A 253 -24.96 5.24 -6.55
CA GLN A 253 -26.00 5.69 -5.62
C GLN A 253 -26.60 7.04 -6.05
N GLY A 254 -25.77 7.97 -6.54
CA GLY A 254 -26.21 9.25 -7.08
C GLY A 254 -27.09 9.07 -8.33
N LYS A 255 -26.72 8.15 -9.22
CA LYS A 255 -27.53 7.80 -10.40
C LYS A 255 -28.89 7.23 -9.98
N ASP A 256 -28.92 6.25 -9.08
CA ASP A 256 -30.16 5.61 -8.62
C ASP A 256 -31.09 6.62 -7.94
N THR A 257 -30.53 7.56 -7.18
CA THR A 257 -31.26 8.66 -6.55
C THR A 257 -31.86 9.60 -7.59
N LEU A 258 -31.09 9.97 -8.62
CA LEU A 258 -31.54 10.83 -9.71
C LEU A 258 -32.62 10.16 -10.56
N ASP A 259 -32.46 8.88 -10.89
CA ASP A 259 -33.42 8.11 -11.67
C ASP A 259 -34.73 7.91 -10.87
N SER A 260 -34.64 7.68 -9.55
CA SER A 260 -35.81 7.66 -8.66
C SER A 260 -36.54 9.00 -8.61
N ALA A 261 -35.80 10.11 -8.55
CA ALA A 261 -36.37 11.46 -8.58
C ALA A 261 -37.06 11.75 -9.93
N LYS A 262 -36.42 11.41 -11.06
CA LYS A 262 -37.03 11.51 -12.40
C LYS A 262 -38.31 10.67 -12.51
N GLY A 263 -38.30 9.45 -11.95
CA GLY A 263 -39.49 8.60 -11.87
C GLY A 263 -40.63 9.26 -11.09
N TYR A 264 -40.31 9.96 -10.01
CA TYR A 264 -41.29 10.74 -9.24
C TYR A 264 -41.85 11.92 -10.04
N PHE A 265 -41.00 12.70 -10.72
CA PHE A 265 -41.44 13.81 -11.58
C PHE A 265 -42.28 13.32 -12.79
N ASN A 266 -41.94 12.18 -13.38
CA ASN A 266 -42.73 11.58 -14.46
C ASN A 266 -44.10 11.06 -13.97
N ARG A 267 -44.23 10.64 -12.70
CA ARG A 267 -45.54 10.27 -12.10
C ARG A 267 -46.39 11.48 -11.75
N LEU A 268 -45.77 12.61 -11.42
CA LEU A 268 -46.46 13.88 -11.17
C LEU A 268 -46.89 14.59 -12.46
N SER A 269 -46.36 14.19 -13.62
CA SER A 269 -46.92 14.59 -14.89
C SER A 269 -48.27 13.87 -15.04
N PRO A 270 -49.41 14.59 -15.12
CA PRO A 270 -50.72 13.95 -15.14
C PRO A 270 -50.78 12.99 -16.31
N ALA A 271 -50.93 11.71 -16.00
CA ALA A 271 -51.12 10.68 -17.01
C ALA A 271 -52.38 11.04 -17.79
N VAL A 272 -52.20 11.52 -19.03
CA VAL A 272 -53.28 11.57 -20.01
C VAL A 272 -53.63 10.11 -20.29
N LYS A 273 -54.63 9.59 -19.57
CA LYS A 273 -55.21 8.28 -19.89
C LYS A 273 -55.93 8.41 -21.21
N THR A 274 -55.28 8.00 -22.28
CA THR A 274 -55.91 7.81 -23.57
C THR A 274 -56.64 6.47 -23.55
N GLU A 275 -57.94 6.49 -23.27
CA GLU A 275 -58.79 5.31 -23.44
C GLU A 275 -59.16 5.19 -24.92
N THR A 276 -58.73 4.10 -25.55
CA THR A 276 -59.10 3.76 -26.92
C THR A 276 -60.31 2.85 -26.88
N THR A 277 -61.47 3.38 -27.21
CA THR A 277 -62.70 2.58 -27.31
C THR A 277 -62.91 2.23 -28.77
N THR A 278 -62.78 0.95 -29.09
CA THR A 278 -63.13 0.44 -30.42
C THR A 278 -64.64 0.31 -30.51
N VAL A 279 -65.27 1.12 -31.36
CA VAL A 279 -66.71 1.01 -31.63
C VAL A 279 -66.91 -0.09 -32.67
N PRO A 280 -67.72 -1.13 -32.39
CA PRO A 280 -67.96 -2.21 -33.35
C PRO A 280 -68.70 -1.69 -34.59
N PRO A 281 -68.36 -2.20 -35.79
CA PRO A 281 -68.94 -1.74 -37.05
C PRO A 281 -70.44 -2.06 -37.08
N THR A 282 -71.25 -1.08 -37.53
CA THR A 282 -72.72 -1.19 -37.49
C THR A 282 -73.27 -1.97 -38.70
N ALA A 283 -72.48 -2.16 -39.76
CA ALA A 283 -72.85 -2.94 -40.93
C ALA A 283 -71.69 -3.78 -41.50
N PRO A 284 -71.97 -4.92 -42.17
CA PRO A 284 -70.95 -5.74 -42.80
C PRO A 284 -70.29 -5.01 -43.97
N GLY A 285 -68.98 -4.76 -43.87
CA GLY A 285 -68.17 -4.10 -44.91
C GLY A 285 -67.70 -2.69 -44.56
N GLU A 286 -68.11 -2.12 -43.43
CA GLU A 286 -67.57 -0.85 -42.94
C GLU A 286 -66.25 -1.02 -42.17
N PRO A 287 -65.28 -0.10 -42.34
CA PRO A 287 -64.03 -0.14 -41.59
C PRO A 287 -64.28 0.14 -40.09
N VAL A 288 -63.56 -0.58 -39.23
CA VAL A 288 -63.62 -0.34 -37.77
C VAL A 288 -63.13 1.06 -37.46
N VAL A 289 -64.01 1.89 -36.90
CA VAL A 289 -63.66 3.26 -36.48
C VAL A 289 -63.11 3.21 -35.07
N VAL A 290 -61.85 3.62 -34.92
CA VAL A 290 -61.18 3.74 -33.62
C VAL A 290 -61.31 5.19 -33.16
N GLU A 291 -62.22 5.47 -32.23
CA GLU A 291 -62.32 6.79 -31.62
C GLU A 291 -61.35 6.90 -30.44
N THR A 292 -60.52 7.94 -30.47
CA THR A 292 -59.56 8.23 -29.40
C THR A 292 -60.06 9.43 -28.60
N THR A 293 -60.69 9.17 -27.45
CA THR A 293 -61.18 10.24 -26.58
C THR A 293 -60.14 10.56 -25.52
N THR A 294 -59.62 11.79 -25.55
CA THR A 294 -58.65 12.27 -24.56
C THR A 294 -59.41 12.93 -23.41
N ALA A 295 -59.71 12.18 -22.35
CA ALA A 295 -60.34 12.73 -21.16
C ALA A 295 -59.28 13.39 -20.25
N LYS A 296 -59.33 14.71 -20.12
CA LYS A 296 -58.54 15.44 -19.13
C LYS A 296 -59.21 15.26 -17.76
N THR A 297 -58.67 14.41 -16.91
CA THR A 297 -59.15 14.27 -15.53
C THR A 297 -58.78 15.54 -14.75
N THR A 298 -59.73 16.46 -14.62
CA THR A 298 -59.70 17.50 -13.57
C THR A 298 -59.95 16.80 -12.24
N ASP A 299 -58.87 16.55 -11.51
CA ASP A 299 -58.92 16.03 -10.15
C ASP A 299 -59.42 17.15 -9.22
N GLU A 300 -60.73 17.19 -8.96
CA GLU A 300 -61.30 18.01 -7.90
C GLU A 300 -60.90 17.38 -6.55
N GLY A 301 -59.85 17.91 -5.95
CA GLY A 301 -59.37 17.46 -4.64
C GLY A 301 -60.43 17.64 -3.55
N PRO A 302 -60.50 16.72 -2.56
CA PRO A 302 -61.38 16.90 -1.42
C PRO A 302 -60.82 17.98 -0.49
N HIS A 303 -61.58 19.04 -0.30
CA HIS A 303 -61.43 19.92 0.85
C HIS A 303 -61.59 19.12 2.15
N LYS A 304 -60.51 18.99 2.93
CA LYS A 304 -60.50 19.02 4.39
C LYS A 304 -59.10 19.27 4.93
#